data_AF-A0A0F8WEM9-F1
#
_entry.id   AF-A0A0F8WEM9-F1
#
_cell.length_a   1.000
_cell.length_b   1.000
_cell.length_c   1.000
_cell.angle_alpha   90.00
_cell.angle_beta   90.00
_cell.angle_gamma   90.00
#
_symmetry.space_group_name_H-M   'P 1'
#
loop_
_entity.id
_entity.type
_entity.pdbx_description
1 polymer ?
#
loop_
_entity_poly.entity_id
_entity_poly.type
_entity_poly.pdbx_seq_one_letter_code
_entity_poly.pdbx_strand_id
1 'polypeptide(L)'
;DCGMETFNNEIMGDLLSGSLKTASVDASGWHDSNAGGGTTDGKFIEWLTISDQAKSVLADVQRIRSNSMVPSDIPIYGYIYDCKSGSLVEVPEATEAGKVR
;
A
#
# COMPACT_ATOMS: atom_id res chain seq x y z
N ASP A 1 4.37 10.25 2.00
CA ASP A 1 3.62 10.75 0.84
C ASP A 1 3.47 9.58 -0.10
N CYS A 2 2.61 8.64 0.28
CA CYS A 2 2.41 7.39 -0.44
C CYS A 2 1.02 7.41 -1.06
N GLY A 3 0.91 7.20 -2.36
CA GLY A 3 -0.39 7.19 -3.06
C GLY A 3 -1.37 6.16 -2.47
N MET A 4 -0.86 5.03 -1.99
CA MET A 4 -1.67 3.97 -1.38
C MET A 4 -2.28 4.36 -0.01
N GLU A 5 -1.89 5.51 0.56
CA GLU A 5 -2.50 6.11 1.76
C GLU A 5 -3.71 6.99 1.44
N THR A 6 -3.95 7.29 0.16
CA THR A 6 -4.98 8.25 -0.24
C THR A 6 -6.31 7.60 -0.60
N PHE A 7 -6.38 6.27 -0.65
CA PHE A 7 -7.59 5.52 -0.96
C PHE A 7 -7.62 4.17 -0.23
N ASN A 8 -8.80 3.54 -0.22
CA ASN A 8 -9.03 2.17 0.25
C ASN A 8 -9.75 1.36 -0.84
N ASN A 9 -10.04 0.08 -0.57
CA ASN A 9 -10.72 -0.80 -1.50
C ASN A 9 -12.10 -0.26 -1.91
N GLU A 10 -12.83 0.36 -0.97
CA GLU A 10 -14.14 0.95 -1.23
C GLU A 10 -14.04 2.12 -2.22
N ILE A 11 -13.13 3.07 -1.99
CA ILE A 11 -12.91 4.22 -2.88
C ILE A 11 -12.54 3.75 -4.28
N MET A 12 -11.59 2.83 -4.42
CA MET A 12 -11.18 2.32 -5.73
C MET A 12 -12.32 1.59 -6.45
N GLY A 13 -13.08 0.77 -5.72
CA GLY A 13 -14.24 0.08 -6.26
C GLY A 13 -15.36 1.02 -6.71
N ASP A 14 -15.58 2.12 -5.99
CA ASP A 14 -16.59 3.12 -6.33
C ASP A 14 -16.15 3.99 -7.52
N LEU A 15 -14.89 4.44 -7.57
CA LEU A 15 -14.34 5.16 -8.73
C LEU A 15 -14.46 4.34 -10.02
N LEU A 16 -14.04 3.07 -9.98
CA LEU A 16 -14.10 2.20 -11.16
C LEU A 16 -15.55 1.87 -11.58
N SER A 17 -16.51 1.96 -10.65
CA SER A 17 -17.91 1.70 -10.95
C SER A 17 -18.56 2.78 -11.82
N GLY A 18 -18.11 4.03 -11.74
CA GLY A 18 -18.64 5.11 -12.56
C GLY A 18 -17.86 5.30 -13.88
N SER A 19 -16.53 5.20 -13.88
CA SER A 19 -15.72 5.29 -15.10
C SER A 19 -14.37 4.59 -15.02
N LEU A 20 -13.91 4.07 -16.17
CA LEU A 20 -12.53 3.61 -16.38
C LEU A 20 -11.60 4.74 -16.86
N LYS A 21 -12.08 5.99 -16.93
CA LYS A 21 -11.25 7.16 -17.23
C LYS A 21 -10.54 7.63 -15.96
N THR A 22 -9.47 8.40 -16.15
CA THR A 22 -8.63 8.90 -15.05
C THR A 22 -9.46 9.73 -14.05
N ALA A 23 -9.48 9.29 -12.80
CA ALA A 23 -10.03 10.06 -11.68
C ALA A 23 -9.09 11.21 -11.28
N SER A 24 -9.64 12.21 -10.59
CA SER A 24 -8.87 13.32 -10.01
C SER A 24 -8.93 13.27 -8.48
N VAL A 25 -7.92 13.83 -7.80
CA VAL A 25 -7.87 13.92 -6.35
C VAL A 25 -7.58 15.36 -5.92
N ASP A 26 -8.31 15.83 -4.91
CA ASP A 26 -8.09 17.14 -4.29
C ASP A 26 -8.27 17.07 -2.76
N ALA A 27 -8.33 18.22 -2.10
CA ALA A 27 -8.44 18.32 -0.63
C ALA A 27 -9.72 17.68 -0.05
N SER A 28 -10.74 17.44 -0.88
CA SER A 28 -11.99 16.78 -0.50
C SER A 28 -12.01 15.27 -0.80
N GLY A 29 -10.98 14.75 -1.45
CA GLY A 29 -10.82 13.32 -1.74
C GLY A 29 -10.78 13.01 -3.23
N TRP A 30 -11.06 11.75 -3.56
CA TRP A 30 -11.09 11.25 -4.92
C TRP A 30 -12.42 11.53 -5.61
N HIS A 31 -12.35 11.90 -6.90
CA HIS A 31 -13.49 12.22 -7.74
C HIS A 31 -13.43 11.45 -9.05
N ASP A 32 -14.53 10.74 -9.35
CA ASP A 32 -14.70 10.13 -10.66
C ASP A 32 -15.03 11.18 -11.72
N SER A 33 -14.41 11.04 -12.89
CA SER A 33 -14.76 11.75 -14.12
C SER A 33 -16.22 11.57 -14.56
N ASN A 34 -16.89 10.48 -14.14
CA ASN A 34 -18.24 10.09 -14.53
C ASN A 34 -18.46 10.03 -16.05
N ALA A 35 -17.41 9.77 -16.83
CA ALA A 35 -17.49 9.65 -18.29
C ALA A 35 -18.22 8.38 -18.77
N GLY A 36 -18.67 7.54 -17.84
CA GLY A 36 -19.29 6.24 -18.11
C GLY A 36 -18.27 5.16 -18.46
N GLY A 37 -18.80 3.96 -18.77
CA GLY A 37 -17.99 2.79 -19.11
C GLY A 37 -17.28 2.14 -17.92
N GLY A 38 -17.72 2.40 -16.69
CA GLY A 38 -17.23 1.77 -15.46
C GLY A 38 -17.61 0.30 -15.32
N THR A 39 -17.07 -0.36 -14.29
CA THR A 39 -17.32 -1.75 -13.91
C THR A 39 -17.35 -1.92 -12.39
N THR A 40 -18.16 -2.85 -11.90
CA THR A 40 -18.17 -3.25 -10.48
C THR A 40 -17.06 -4.24 -10.13
N ASP A 41 -16.29 -4.74 -11.10
CA ASP A 41 -15.25 -5.75 -10.87
C ASP A 41 -14.19 -5.28 -9.86
N GLY A 42 -13.92 -3.96 -9.82
CA GLY A 42 -13.00 -3.36 -8.85
C GLY A 42 -13.38 -3.58 -7.38
N LYS A 43 -14.65 -3.87 -7.08
CA LYS A 43 -15.15 -4.18 -5.72
C LYS A 43 -14.75 -5.58 -5.24
N PHE A 44 -14.26 -6.44 -6.14
CA PHE A 44 -13.81 -7.80 -5.82
C PHE A 44 -12.29 -7.93 -5.81
N ILE A 45 -11.57 -6.81 -5.94
CA ILE A 45 -10.11 -6.75 -5.91
C ILE A 45 -9.67 -6.29 -4.52
N GLU A 46 -8.71 -7.01 -3.94
CA GLU A 46 -7.96 -6.55 -2.78
C GLU A 46 -6.80 -5.67 -3.28
N TRP A 47 -6.91 -4.36 -3.10
CA TRP A 47 -5.95 -3.40 -3.65
C TRP A 47 -4.71 -3.23 -2.79
N LEU A 48 -4.64 -3.89 -1.61
CA LEU A 48 -3.49 -3.88 -0.71
C LEU A 48 -3.12 -2.44 -0.30
N THR A 49 -4.12 -1.62 0.02
CA THR A 49 -3.94 -0.22 0.41
C THR A 49 -3.23 -0.08 1.75
N ILE A 50 -2.56 1.05 1.96
CA ILE A 50 -1.70 1.31 3.11
C ILE A 50 -2.33 2.43 3.93
N SER A 51 -2.75 2.19 5.17
CA SER A 51 -3.24 3.29 6.03
C SER A 51 -2.12 4.00 6.78
N ASP A 52 -0.98 3.33 6.95
CA ASP A 52 0.19 3.81 7.67
C ASP A 52 1.42 3.09 7.12
N GLN A 53 2.37 3.86 6.58
CA GLN A 53 3.59 3.30 5.99
C GLN A 53 4.39 2.41 6.95
N ALA A 54 4.59 2.83 8.21
CA ALA A 54 5.42 2.06 9.16
C ALA A 54 4.77 0.72 9.52
N LYS A 55 3.45 0.72 9.74
CA LYS A 55 2.68 -0.51 9.98
C LYS A 55 2.66 -1.42 8.77
N SER A 56 2.54 -0.87 7.55
CA SER A 56 2.60 -1.66 6.33
C SER A 56 3.96 -2.33 6.16
N VAL A 57 5.05 -1.58 6.32
CA VAL A 57 6.41 -2.11 6.25
C VAL A 57 6.62 -3.22 7.28
N LEU A 58 6.19 -3.01 8.53
CA LEU A 58 6.25 -4.03 9.57
C LEU A 58 5.47 -5.29 9.19
N ALA A 59 4.23 -5.14 8.73
CA ALA A 59 3.38 -6.26 8.34
C ALA A 59 3.98 -7.08 7.18
N ASP A 60 4.59 -6.40 6.20
CA ASP A 60 5.25 -7.07 5.08
C ASP A 60 6.52 -7.78 5.49
N VAL A 61 7.36 -7.19 6.36
CA VAL A 61 8.55 -7.89 6.89
C VAL A 61 8.13 -9.12 7.69
N GLN A 62 7.10 -9.02 8.53
CA GLN A 62 6.55 -10.17 9.26
C GLN A 62 6.05 -11.27 8.30
N ARG A 63 5.31 -10.89 7.26
CA ARG A 63 4.81 -11.82 6.24
C ARG A 63 5.97 -12.53 5.54
N ILE A 64 6.99 -11.80 5.08
CA ILE A 64 8.17 -12.36 4.42
C ILE A 64 8.92 -13.30 5.37
N ARG A 65 9.20 -12.90 6.62
CA ARG A 65 9.89 -13.75 7.61
C ARG A 65 9.11 -15.04 7.92
N SER A 66 7.78 -14.98 7.91
CA SER A 66 6.92 -16.14 8.18
C SER A 66 6.74 -17.07 6.97
N ASN A 67 7.25 -16.71 5.80
CA ASN A 67 7.00 -17.43 4.56
C ASN A 67 7.93 -18.65 4.43
N SER A 68 7.37 -19.82 4.10
CA SER A 68 8.12 -21.07 3.93
C SER A 68 9.13 -21.04 2.77
N MET A 69 9.02 -20.08 1.85
CA MET A 69 9.95 -19.89 0.74
C MET A 69 11.14 -18.98 1.10
N VAL A 70 11.21 -18.45 2.32
CA VAL A 70 12.29 -17.58 2.77
C VAL A 70 13.17 -18.34 3.79
N PRO A 71 14.44 -18.63 3.45
CA PRO A 71 15.40 -19.24 4.38
C PRO A 71 15.54 -18.44 5.70
N SER A 72 15.67 -19.14 6.82
CA SER A 72 15.65 -18.52 8.16
C SER A 72 16.91 -17.70 8.47
N ASP A 73 18.00 -17.95 7.75
CA ASP A 73 19.31 -17.31 7.89
C ASP A 73 19.45 -16.02 7.06
N ILE A 74 18.49 -15.70 6.18
CA ILE A 74 18.50 -14.44 5.43
C ILE A 74 17.89 -13.34 6.29
N PRO A 75 18.60 -12.27 6.68
CA PRO A 75 18.02 -11.13 7.41
C PRO A 75 17.10 -10.29 6.52
N ILE A 76 16.06 -9.69 7.10
CA ILE A 76 15.09 -8.85 6.39
C ILE A 76 15.02 -7.50 7.12
N TYR A 77 14.95 -6.41 6.37
CA TYR A 77 14.88 -5.05 6.91
C TYR A 77 13.73 -4.28 6.28
N GLY A 78 13.23 -3.28 7.00
CA GLY A 78 12.15 -2.40 6.54
C GLY A 78 12.56 -0.93 6.65
N TYR A 79 12.41 -0.19 5.56
CA TYR A 79 12.71 1.25 5.49
C TYR A 79 11.60 1.98 4.73
N ILE A 80 11.41 3.25 5.07
CA ILE A 80 10.56 4.19 4.35
C ILE A 80 11.46 5.17 3.61
N TYR A 81 11.24 5.33 2.31
CA TYR A 81 11.91 6.37 1.54
C TYR A 81 11.19 7.70 1.72
N ASP A 82 11.88 8.71 2.25
CA ASP A 82 11.35 10.07 2.34
C ASP A 82 11.58 10.80 1.01
N CYS A 83 10.52 10.94 0.21
CA CYS A 83 10.55 11.61 -1.10
C CYS A 83 11.00 13.08 -1.05
N LYS A 84 10.97 13.75 0.11
CA LYS A 84 11.38 15.15 0.25
C LYS A 84 12.89 15.29 0.42
N SER A 85 13.48 14.46 1.28
CA SER A 85 14.91 14.51 1.60
C SER A 85 15.76 13.52 0.81
N GLY A 86 15.15 12.46 0.27
CA GLY A 86 15.82 11.33 -0.35
C GLY A 86 16.40 10.32 0.64
N SER A 87 16.09 10.45 1.94
CA SER A 87 16.63 9.59 2.99
C SER A 87 15.87 8.25 3.08
N LEU A 88 16.57 7.20 3.50
CA LEU A 88 15.95 5.96 3.96
C LEU A 88 15.79 6.03 5.48
N VAL A 89 14.55 6.07 5.92
CA VAL A 89 14.18 6.10 7.34
C VAL A 89 13.91 4.67 7.78
N GLU A 90 14.68 4.17 8.74
CA GLU A 90 14.48 2.83 9.28
C GLU A 90 13.14 2.71 9.99
N VAL A 91 12.50 1.54 9.86
CA VAL A 91 11.37 1.13 10.70
C VAL A 91 11.90 0.12 11.72
N PRO A 92 12.23 0.53 12.97
CA PRO A 92 12.95 -0.32 13.92
C PRO A 92 12.20 -1.62 14.23
N GLU A 93 10.88 -1.57 14.35
CA GLU A 93 10.04 -2.74 14.61
C GLU A 93 10.11 -3.76 13.46
N ALA A 94 10.28 -3.29 12.22
CA ALA A 94 10.45 -4.15 11.06
C ALA A 94 11.82 -4.84 11.09
N THR A 95 12.89 -4.12 11.41
CA THR A 95 14.22 -4.70 11.62
C THR A 95 14.20 -5.77 12.72
N GLU A 96 13.51 -5.51 13.83
CA GLU A 96 13.35 -6.48 14.91
C GLU A 96 12.57 -7.72 14.47
N ALA A 97 11.45 -7.55 13.76
CA ALA A 97 10.66 -8.66 13.22
C ALA A 97 11.42 -9.47 12.15
N GLY A 98 12.33 -8.82 11.44
CA GLY A 98 13.14 -9.38 10.36
C GLY A 98 14.43 -10.07 10.80
N LYS A 99 14.68 -10.24 12.10
CA LYS A 99 15.83 -11.01 12.60
C LYS A 99 15.82 -12.46 12.11
N VAL A 100 17.02 -13.00 11.89
CA VAL A 100 17.23 -14.41 11.55
C VAL A 100 16.75 -15.32 12.70
N ARG A 101 16.35 -16.55 12.36
CA ARG A 101 15.85 -17.55 13.31
C ARG A 101 16.64 -18.84 13.23
#